data_AF-A0AAW3YPN6-F1
#
_entry.id   AF-A0AAW3YPN6-F1
#
_cell.length_a   1.000
_cell.length_b   1.000
_cell.length_c   1.000
_cell.angle_alpha   90.00
_cell.angle_beta   90.00
_cell.angle_gamma   90.00
#
_symmetry.space_group_name_H-M   'P 1'
#
loop_
_entity.id
_entity.type
_entity.pdbx_description
1 polymer ?
#
loop_
_entity_poly.entity_id
_entity_poly.type
_entity_poly.pdbx_seq_one_letter_code
_entity_poly.pdbx_strand_id
1 'polypeptide(L)'
;MSDSRTDSVWGLKTTHQVVTKNLTTQDYNYRHALTPLFSRGNAAPNDPLTVGEMYRYAEPYRNAGAETDPEPESGGFFARLHHERLLNSQHTVTGWSTSPSLAVGQVLELAGICRPRWQRAFSSRP
;
A
#
# COMPACT_ATOMS: atom_id res chain seq x y z
N MET A 1 0.71 -35.93 -0.44
CA MET A 1 0.17 -35.14 -1.56
C MET A 1 1.31 -34.92 -2.54
N SER A 2 1.21 -35.48 -3.75
CA SER A 2 2.29 -35.48 -4.74
C SER A 2 1.83 -34.66 -5.94
N ASP A 3 2.30 -33.41 -6.03
CA ASP A 3 2.21 -32.68 -7.29
C ASP A 3 3.26 -33.27 -8.24
N SER A 4 2.86 -33.51 -9.49
CA SER A 4 3.61 -34.17 -10.55
C SER A 4 4.82 -33.35 -11.04
N ARG A 5 5.70 -32.93 -10.12
CA ARG A 5 6.90 -32.10 -10.36
C ARG A 5 6.62 -30.74 -11.00
N THR A 6 5.37 -30.28 -10.94
CA THR A 6 4.95 -28.96 -11.42
C THR A 6 4.85 -28.02 -10.23
N ASP A 7 5.29 -26.77 -10.41
CA ASP A 7 5.18 -25.75 -9.37
C ASP A 7 3.71 -25.43 -9.12
N SER A 8 3.34 -25.37 -7.84
CA SER A 8 1.97 -25.14 -7.38
C SER A 8 1.92 -23.99 -6.40
N VAL A 9 0.76 -23.34 -6.35
CA VAL A 9 0.40 -22.32 -5.35
C VAL A 9 -0.93 -22.72 -4.72
N TRP A 10 -1.02 -22.69 -3.39
CA TRP A 10 -2.24 -23.05 -2.67
C TRP A 10 -2.46 -22.17 -1.44
N GLY A 11 -3.66 -22.29 -0.87
CA GLY A 11 -4.04 -21.59 0.36
C GLY A 11 -4.04 -20.06 0.24
N LEU A 12 -4.32 -19.54 -0.97
CA LEU A 12 -4.39 -18.12 -1.22
C LEU A 12 -5.45 -17.45 -0.32
N LYS A 13 -5.03 -16.42 0.40
CA LYS A 13 -5.88 -15.59 1.26
C LYS A 13 -5.62 -14.12 0.93
N THR A 14 -6.69 -13.41 0.61
CA THR A 14 -6.68 -11.95 0.42
C THR A 14 -7.25 -11.27 1.66
N THR A 15 -6.50 -10.33 2.23
CA THR A 15 -6.96 -9.48 3.33
C THR A 15 -7.09 -8.04 2.84
N HIS A 16 -8.14 -7.39 3.34
CA HIS A 16 -8.45 -5.99 3.07
C HIS A 16 -8.57 -5.28 4.40
N GLN A 17 -7.97 -4.10 4.53
CA GLN A 17 -8.11 -3.27 5.73
C GLN A 17 -8.36 -1.81 5.36
N VAL A 18 -9.02 -1.08 6.26
CA VAL A 18 -9.22 0.36 6.12
C VAL A 18 -7.93 1.07 6.54
N VAL A 19 -7.47 2.00 5.72
CA VAL A 19 -6.19 2.71 5.90
C VAL A 19 -6.41 4.21 6.08
N THR A 20 -5.40 4.91 6.59
CA THR A 20 -5.44 6.37 6.71
C THR A 20 -5.60 7.06 5.35
N LYS A 21 -6.44 8.11 5.28
CA LYS A 21 -6.71 8.86 4.03
C LYS A 21 -5.70 9.95 3.70
N ASN A 22 -5.26 10.69 4.71
CA ASN A 22 -4.31 11.78 4.53
C ASN A 22 -3.14 11.60 5.50
N LEU A 23 -1.94 11.89 5.02
CA LEU A 23 -0.78 11.96 5.89
C LEU A 23 -0.22 13.39 5.89
N THR A 24 0.07 13.88 7.08
CA THR A 24 0.60 15.24 7.31
C THR A 24 1.95 15.13 7.99
N THR A 25 2.89 15.92 7.49
CA THR A 25 4.27 15.97 7.96
C THR A 25 4.56 17.39 8.39
N GLN A 26 5.18 17.53 9.55
CA GLN A 26 5.57 18.83 10.08
C GLN A 26 6.97 18.76 10.68
N ASP A 27 7.74 19.82 10.48
CA ASP A 27 9.05 19.98 11.10
C ASP A 27 9.27 21.44 11.53
N TYR A 28 10.34 21.69 12.28
CA TYR A 28 10.79 23.00 12.69
C TYR A 28 12.29 23.17 12.46
N ASN A 29 12.64 24.21 11.71
CA ASN A 29 14.03 24.56 11.44
C ASN A 29 14.39 25.91 12.06
N TYR A 30 15.24 25.92 13.08
CA TYR A 30 15.68 27.15 13.78
C TYR A 30 16.40 28.15 12.87
N ARG A 31 17.06 27.69 11.79
CA ARG A 31 17.75 28.58 10.84
C ARG A 31 16.76 29.35 9.97
N HIS A 32 15.57 28.80 9.79
CA HIS A 32 14.47 29.38 9.02
C HIS A 32 13.19 29.34 9.85
N ALA A 33 13.23 29.88 11.07
CA ALA A 33 12.17 29.72 12.06
C ALA A 33 10.80 30.28 11.63
N LEU A 34 10.80 31.24 10.70
CA LEU A 34 9.58 31.84 10.13
C LEU A 34 9.06 31.11 8.90
N THR A 35 9.77 30.10 8.41
CA THR A 35 9.35 29.31 7.24
C THR A 35 8.57 28.09 7.72
N PRO A 36 7.26 28.00 7.42
CA PRO A 36 6.47 26.85 7.82
C PRO A 36 6.94 25.60 7.06
N LEU A 37 7.30 24.56 7.81
CA LEU A 37 7.65 23.24 7.27
C LEU A 37 6.50 22.29 7.52
N PHE A 38 5.37 22.54 6.84
CA PHE A 38 4.16 21.74 6.93
C PHE A 38 3.76 21.27 5.54
N SER A 39 3.52 19.97 5.39
CA SER A 39 3.10 19.38 4.13
C SER A 39 2.04 18.31 4.35
N ARG A 40 1.19 18.11 3.35
CA ARG A 40 0.18 17.05 3.32
C ARG A 40 0.42 16.18 2.08
N GLY A 41 0.13 14.90 2.22
CA GLY A 41 0.22 13.93 1.14
C GLY A 41 -1.04 13.06 1.11
N ASN A 42 -1.62 12.92 -0.07
CA ASN A 42 -2.66 11.94 -0.38
C ASN A 42 -2.40 11.35 -1.76
N ALA A 43 -2.01 10.08 -1.78
CA ALA A 43 -1.70 9.31 -2.99
C ALA A 43 -2.92 8.57 -3.57
N ALA A 44 -4.05 8.52 -2.86
CA ALA A 44 -5.27 7.81 -3.27
C ALA A 44 -6.54 8.62 -2.94
N PRO A 45 -6.75 9.80 -3.58
CA PRO A 45 -7.81 10.74 -3.20
C PRO A 45 -9.23 10.18 -3.39
N ASN A 46 -9.39 9.23 -4.33
CA ASN A 46 -10.68 8.64 -4.71
C ASN A 46 -10.93 7.25 -4.09
N ASP A 47 -10.08 6.80 -3.15
CA ASP A 47 -10.23 5.48 -2.54
C ASP A 47 -11.26 5.48 -1.39
N PRO A 48 -12.37 4.74 -1.51
CA PRO A 48 -13.42 4.67 -0.48
C PRO A 48 -12.99 3.91 0.78
N LEU A 49 -11.91 3.13 0.75
CA LEU A 49 -11.40 2.35 1.89
C LEU A 49 -10.38 3.13 2.72
N THR A 50 -10.34 4.46 2.58
CA THR A 50 -9.46 5.34 3.34
C THR A 50 -10.22 6.29 4.26
N VAL A 51 -9.79 6.44 5.51
CA VAL A 51 -10.42 7.31 6.51
C VAL A 51 -9.41 8.02 7.41
N GLY A 52 -9.79 9.16 7.98
CA GLY A 52 -8.97 9.87 8.98
C GLY A 52 -7.67 10.47 8.46
N GLU A 53 -6.89 11.05 9.37
CA GLU A 53 -5.61 11.70 9.08
C GLU A 53 -4.52 11.21 10.05
N MET A 54 -3.30 11.04 9.55
CA MET A 54 -2.12 10.73 10.36
C MET A 54 -1.18 11.93 10.34
N TYR A 55 -0.65 12.27 11.52
CA TYR A 55 0.29 13.37 11.70
C TYR A 55 1.65 12.84 12.14
N ARG A 56 2.71 13.31 11.50
CA ARG A 56 4.10 12.97 11.83
C ARG A 56 4.93 14.22 11.97
N TYR A 57 5.65 14.29 13.09
CA TYR A 57 6.53 15.40 13.40
C TYR A 57 8.00 15.00 13.24
N ALA A 58 8.85 15.97 12.88
CA ALA A 58 10.30 15.86 12.77
C ALA A 58 10.77 14.82 11.72
N GLU A 59 10.27 14.94 10.50
CA GLU A 59 10.81 14.18 9.36
C GLU A 59 12.00 14.93 8.72
N PRO A 60 12.96 14.22 8.09
CA PRO A 60 14.24 14.79 7.68
C PRO A 60 14.13 15.56 6.35
N TYR A 61 13.36 16.65 6.31
CA TYR A 61 13.25 17.52 5.14
C TYR A 61 13.57 18.98 5.48
N ARG A 62 14.08 19.72 4.50
CA ARG A 62 14.42 21.15 4.66
C ARG A 62 13.45 22.09 3.97
N ASN A 63 12.63 21.57 3.07
CA ASN A 63 11.64 22.31 2.30
C ASN A 63 10.31 21.56 2.39
N ALA A 64 9.20 22.28 2.51
CA ALA A 64 7.87 21.69 2.52
C ALA A 64 7.53 20.98 1.19
N GLY A 65 7.93 21.56 0.05
CA GLY A 65 7.62 21.06 -1.29
C GLY A 65 6.15 21.24 -1.67
N ALA A 66 5.81 20.88 -2.90
CA ALA A 66 4.42 20.91 -3.38
C ALA A 66 3.57 19.78 -2.76
N GLU A 67 2.25 19.99 -2.63
CA GLU A 67 1.31 18.95 -2.20
C GLU A 67 1.04 17.93 -3.32
N THR A 68 0.97 18.42 -4.57
CA THR A 68 0.83 17.61 -5.77
C THR A 68 2.17 17.52 -6.49
N ASP A 69 2.62 16.29 -6.78
CA ASP A 69 3.92 16.01 -7.40
C ASP A 69 5.11 16.67 -6.67
N PRO A 70 5.32 16.34 -5.38
CA PRO A 70 6.38 16.92 -4.56
C PRO A 70 7.78 16.63 -5.09
N GLU A 71 8.70 17.58 -4.92
CA GLU A 71 10.11 17.37 -5.19
C GLU A 71 10.70 16.30 -4.27
N PRO A 72 11.67 15.49 -4.73
CA PRO A 72 12.35 14.51 -3.89
C PRO A 72 12.89 15.13 -2.59
N GLU A 73 12.80 14.38 -1.49
CA GLU A 73 13.30 14.78 -0.15
C GLU A 73 12.62 16.02 0.46
N SER A 74 11.48 16.46 -0.10
CA SER A 74 10.61 17.47 0.50
C SER A 74 9.64 16.87 1.53
N GLY A 75 9.02 17.73 2.34
CA GLY A 75 7.97 17.32 3.28
C GLY A 75 6.79 16.63 2.58
N GLY A 76 6.38 17.14 1.41
CA GLY A 76 5.33 16.54 0.59
C GLY A 76 5.73 15.17 0.05
N PHE A 77 7.01 14.99 -0.32
CA PHE A 77 7.54 13.71 -0.78
C PHE A 77 7.47 12.65 0.31
N PHE A 78 7.92 12.97 1.53
CA PHE A 78 7.81 12.03 2.64
C PHE A 78 6.34 11.79 3.01
N ALA A 79 5.49 12.82 3.00
CA ALA A 79 4.07 12.67 3.27
C ALA A 79 3.42 11.65 2.31
N ARG A 80 3.70 11.79 1.01
CA ARG A 80 3.28 10.86 -0.03
C ARG A 80 3.87 9.46 0.16
N LEU A 81 5.18 9.33 0.38
CA LEU A 81 5.86 8.05 0.57
C LEU A 81 5.28 7.26 1.76
N HIS A 82 5.02 7.94 2.86
CA HIS A 82 4.42 7.31 4.04
C HIS A 82 2.98 6.88 3.78
N HIS A 83 2.19 7.69 3.05
CA HIS A 83 0.85 7.31 2.65
C HIS A 83 0.85 6.10 1.69
N GLU A 84 1.75 6.06 0.70
CA GLU A 84 1.90 4.92 -0.21
C GLU A 84 2.28 3.62 0.54
N ARG A 85 3.14 3.70 1.56
CA ARG A 85 3.44 2.54 2.42
C ARG A 85 2.24 2.04 3.19
N LEU A 86 1.38 2.94 3.65
CA LEU A 86 0.13 2.57 4.30
C LEU A 86 -0.81 1.88 3.29
N LEU A 87 -0.97 2.44 2.10
CA LEU A 87 -1.77 1.85 1.02
C LEU A 87 -1.27 0.45 0.60
N ASN A 88 0.05 0.22 0.59
CA ASN A 88 0.61 -1.11 0.30
C ASN A 88 0.15 -2.19 1.30
N SER A 89 -0.17 -1.80 2.53
CA SER A 89 -0.71 -2.73 3.54
C SER A 89 -2.22 -2.94 3.42
N GLN A 90 -2.92 -2.10 2.65
CA GLN A 90 -4.38 -2.13 2.53
C GLN A 90 -4.88 -3.43 1.90
N HIS A 91 -4.17 -3.89 0.88
CA HIS A 91 -4.47 -5.11 0.13
C HIS A 91 -3.27 -6.04 0.21
N THR A 92 -3.41 -7.18 0.87
CA THR A 92 -2.34 -8.17 0.95
C THR A 92 -2.86 -9.53 0.54
N VAL A 93 -2.11 -10.20 -0.35
CA VAL A 93 -2.35 -11.58 -0.75
C VAL A 93 -1.26 -12.44 -0.13
N THR A 94 -1.67 -13.51 0.54
CA THR A 94 -0.77 -14.49 1.17
C THR A 94 -1.09 -15.88 0.65
N GLY A 95 -0.11 -16.77 0.63
CA GLY A 95 -0.27 -18.15 0.19
C GLY A 95 1.03 -18.92 0.31
N TRP A 96 0.99 -20.18 -0.09
CA TRP A 96 2.14 -21.08 -0.07
C TRP A 96 2.46 -21.55 -1.49
N SER A 97 3.75 -21.76 -1.77
CA SER A 97 4.21 -22.31 -3.05
C SER A 97 5.32 -23.34 -2.85
N THR A 98 5.42 -24.27 -3.80
CA THR A 98 6.49 -25.26 -3.92
C THR A 98 7.68 -24.78 -4.76
N SER A 99 7.55 -23.65 -5.48
CA SER A 99 8.57 -23.22 -6.43
C SER A 99 9.84 -22.70 -5.74
N PRO A 100 11.01 -23.29 -6.00
CA PRO A 100 12.28 -22.85 -5.40
C PRO A 100 12.88 -21.63 -6.10
N SER A 101 12.35 -21.22 -7.26
CA SER A 101 12.82 -20.04 -8.02
C SER A 101 12.14 -18.74 -7.59
N LEU A 102 11.16 -18.82 -6.67
CA LEU A 102 10.49 -17.65 -6.12
C LEU A 102 11.44 -16.84 -5.23
N ALA A 103 11.62 -15.57 -5.58
CA ALA A 103 12.47 -14.61 -4.89
C ALA A 103 11.71 -13.32 -4.60
N VAL A 104 12.16 -12.59 -3.57
CA VAL A 104 11.58 -11.30 -3.19
C VAL A 104 11.77 -10.29 -4.33
N GLY A 105 10.72 -9.51 -4.61
CA GLY A 105 10.72 -8.49 -5.66
C GLY A 105 10.33 -9.01 -7.05
N GLN A 106 10.07 -10.31 -7.20
CA GLN A 106 9.48 -10.85 -8.43
C GLN A 106 8.02 -10.42 -8.57
N VAL A 107 7.62 -10.13 -9.81
CA VAL A 107 6.22 -9.90 -10.19
C VAL A 107 5.61 -11.25 -10.58
N LEU A 108 4.51 -11.60 -9.92
CA LEU A 108 3.80 -12.85 -10.16
C LEU A 108 2.43 -12.55 -10.77
N GLU A 109 2.11 -13.26 -11.84
CA GLU A 109 0.77 -13.25 -12.43
C GLU A 109 0.03 -14.52 -12.02
N LEU A 110 -1.16 -14.35 -11.43
CA LEU A 110 -2.00 -15.48 -11.06
C LEU A 110 -2.73 -16.00 -12.31
N ALA A 111 -2.25 -17.11 -12.86
CA ALA A 111 -2.95 -17.83 -13.92
C ALA A 111 -4.10 -18.66 -13.32
N GLY A 112 -5.32 -18.08 -13.24
CA GLY A 112 -6.51 -18.79 -12.80
C GLY A 112 -7.64 -17.88 -12.32
N ILE A 113 -8.85 -18.44 -12.18
CA ILE A 113 -10.03 -17.71 -11.69
C ILE A 113 -10.21 -18.04 -10.20
N CYS A 114 -9.94 -17.09 -9.30
CA CYS A 114 -10.34 -17.21 -7.91
C CYS A 114 -11.87 -17.02 -7.81
N ARG A 115 -12.64 -18.11 -7.96
CA ARG A 115 -14.10 -18.03 -7.82
C ARG A 115 -14.44 -17.73 -6.36
N PRO A 116 -15.17 -16.63 -6.07
CA PRO A 116 -15.62 -16.35 -4.70
C PRO A 116 -16.46 -17.52 -4.20
N ARG A 117 -16.21 -17.93 -2.94
CA ARG A 117 -16.82 -19.10 -2.29
C ARG A 117 -18.36 -19.14 -2.42
N TRP A 118 -19.01 -17.98 -2.51
CA TRP A 118 -20.46 -17.83 -2.62
C TRP A 118 -21.05 -18.20 -3.99
N GLN A 119 -20.25 -18.23 -5.06
CA GLN A 119 -20.73 -18.63 -6.39
C GLN A 119 -20.87 -20.15 -6.55
N ARG A 120 -20.40 -20.97 -5.60
CA ARG A 120 -20.66 -22.43 -5.59
C ARG A 120 -22.05 -22.80 -5.07
N ALA A 121 -22.79 -21.86 -4.47
CA ALA A 121 -24.12 -22.12 -3.91
C ALA A 121 -25.27 -21.95 -4.93
N PHE A 122 -25.02 -21.34 -6.09
CA PHE A 122 -26.06 -20.94 -7.06
C PHE A 122 -25.86 -21.55 -8.46
N SER A 123 -25.51 -22.83 -8.56
CA SER A 123 -25.74 -23.58 -9.80
C SER A 123 -26.84 -24.61 -9.55
N SER A 124 -28.08 -24.19 -9.77
CA SER A 124 -29.23 -25.09 -9.88
C SER A 124 -29.03 -25.99 -11.10
N ARG A 125 -29.07 -27.31 -10.87
CA ARG A 125 -29.17 -28.32 -11.93
C ARG A 125 -30.48 -28.13 -12.70
N PRO A 126 -30.49 -28.19 -14.04
CA PRO A 126 -31.61 -28.80 -14.75
C PRO A 126 -31.60 -30.33 -14.59
#